data_AF-A0A3D3Z9H3-F1
#
_entry.id   AF-A0A3D3Z9H3-F1
#
_cell.length_a   1.000
_cell.length_b   1.000
_cell.length_c   1.000
_cell.angle_alpha   90.00
_cell.angle_beta   90.00
_cell.angle_gamma   90.00
#
_symmetry.space_group_name_H-M   'P 1'
#
loop_
_entity.id
_entity.type
_entity.pdbx_description
1 polymer ?
#
loop_
_entity_poly.entity_id
_entity_poly.type
_entity_poly.pdbx_seq_one_letter_code
_entity_poly.pdbx_strand_id
1 'polypeptide(L)'
;MIYGKGCKGNYVTMAKLAKKLPVFPYVANRRSMLYIENLTEFVRLLIDDEAAGVFCPQNNEYTNTSDMVNWIAHANGRGILMVRGFTWALKLLRFASPAVDKAFGSLCYDFALSAYSRDYCVKTLEQSILETERT
;
A
#
# COMPACT_ATOMS: atom_id res chain seq x y z
N MET A 1 2.73 -1.19 6.14
CA MET A 1 3.70 -0.46 5.29
C MET A 1 3.29 1.00 5.26
N ILE A 2 4.20 1.92 5.60
CA ILE A 2 3.91 3.36 5.49
C ILE A 2 4.31 3.84 4.10
N TYR A 3 3.46 4.66 3.47
CA TYR A 3 3.73 5.26 2.17
C TYR A 3 3.22 6.69 2.10
N GLY A 4 3.75 7.46 1.15
CA GLY A 4 3.41 8.85 0.92
C GLY A 4 4.40 9.52 -0.02
N LYS A 5 4.18 10.80 -0.34
CA LYS A 5 5.08 11.57 -1.21
C LYS A 5 6.53 11.51 -0.68
N GLY A 6 7.47 11.19 -1.56
CA GLY A 6 8.89 11.06 -1.20
C GLY A 6 9.27 9.84 -0.37
N CYS A 7 8.37 8.88 -0.15
CA CYS A 7 8.68 7.66 0.59
C CYS A 7 9.73 6.79 -0.15
N LYS A 8 10.47 5.98 0.62
CA LYS A 8 11.48 5.04 0.12
C LYS A 8 10.97 3.59 0.19
N GLY A 9 11.71 2.67 -0.41
CA GLY A 9 11.47 1.23 -0.27
C GLY A 9 10.42 0.69 -1.26
N ASN A 10 9.55 -0.20 -0.77
CA ASN A 10 8.70 -1.03 -1.62
C ASN A 10 7.76 -0.22 -2.54
N TYR A 11 7.23 0.90 -2.06
CA TYR A 11 6.37 1.78 -2.85
C TYR A 11 7.08 2.26 -4.12
N VAL A 12 8.34 2.72 -4.00
CA VAL A 12 9.13 3.22 -5.14
C VAL A 12 9.33 2.13 -6.20
N THR A 13 9.56 0.89 -5.77
CA THR A 13 9.68 -0.25 -6.70
C THR A 13 8.36 -0.51 -7.42
N MET A 14 7.23 -0.51 -6.70
CA MET A 14 5.89 -0.66 -7.30
C MET A 14 5.58 0.47 -8.28
N ALA A 15 5.89 1.71 -7.92
CA ALA A 15 5.69 2.87 -8.79
C ALA A 15 6.55 2.80 -10.06
N LYS A 16 7.81 2.36 -9.96
CA LYS A 16 8.66 2.12 -11.14
C LYS A 16 8.08 1.07 -12.07
N LEU A 17 7.55 -0.02 -11.54
CA LEU A 17 6.92 -1.09 -12.33
C LEU A 17 5.62 -0.60 -12.97
N ALA A 18 4.75 0.06 -12.20
CA ALA A 18 3.50 0.65 -12.67
C ALA A 18 3.72 1.64 -13.82
N LYS A 19 4.78 2.45 -13.74
CA LYS A 19 5.14 3.39 -14.80
C LYS A 19 5.72 2.65 -16.01
N LYS A 20 6.54 1.63 -15.85
CA LYS A 20 7.25 1.02 -17.00
C LYS A 20 6.47 -0.05 -17.76
N LEU A 21 5.63 -0.82 -17.09
CA LEU A 21 5.04 -2.03 -17.66
C LEU A 21 3.62 -1.76 -18.18
N PRO A 22 3.29 -2.17 -19.43
CA PRO A 22 1.91 -2.12 -19.94
C PRO A 22 1.04 -3.27 -19.42
N VAL A 23 1.67 -4.32 -18.90
CA VAL A 23 1.02 -5.55 -18.43
C VAL A 23 1.64 -5.93 -17.07
N PHE A 24 0.80 -6.29 -16.11
CA PHE A 24 1.24 -6.70 -14.78
C PHE A 24 0.58 -8.00 -14.33
N PRO A 25 1.35 -8.94 -13.74
CA PRO A 25 0.78 -10.18 -13.24
C PRO A 25 -0.07 -9.89 -11.99
N TYR A 26 -1.33 -10.32 -12.01
CA TYR A 26 -2.20 -10.17 -10.86
C TYR A 26 -1.76 -11.10 -9.72
N VAL A 27 -1.53 -10.52 -8.55
CA VAL A 27 -1.14 -11.21 -7.32
C VAL A 27 -2.22 -11.00 -6.27
N ALA A 28 -2.87 -12.09 -5.84
CA ALA A 28 -3.84 -12.04 -4.76
C ALA A 28 -3.14 -12.04 -3.39
N ASN A 29 -2.60 -10.90 -2.95
CA ASN A 29 -2.09 -10.71 -1.59
C ASN A 29 -2.89 -9.65 -0.83
N ARG A 30 -2.68 -9.57 0.49
CA ARG A 30 -3.27 -8.54 1.36
C ARG A 30 -2.18 -7.91 2.21
N ARG A 31 -2.27 -6.59 2.40
CA ARG A 31 -1.33 -5.85 3.24
C ARG A 31 -2.07 -4.83 4.11
N SER A 32 -1.64 -4.72 5.37
CA SER A 32 -1.98 -3.59 6.21
C SER A 32 -1.05 -2.42 5.86
N MET A 33 -1.61 -1.45 5.15
CA MET A 33 -0.88 -0.24 4.73
C MET A 33 -1.40 0.96 5.50
N LEU A 34 -0.58 1.99 5.61
CA LEU A 34 -0.97 3.24 6.24
C LEU A 34 -0.39 4.40 5.45
N TYR A 35 -1.27 5.30 4.99
CA TYR A 35 -0.83 6.54 4.35
C TYR A 35 -0.27 7.50 5.39
N ILE A 36 0.75 8.27 5.01
CA ILE A 36 1.45 9.18 5.94
C ILE A 36 0.52 10.21 6.57
N GLU A 37 -0.45 10.78 5.83
CA GLU A 37 -1.36 11.77 6.43
C GLU A 37 -2.39 11.12 7.37
N ASN A 38 -2.84 9.89 7.07
CA ASN A 38 -3.69 9.13 8.00
C ASN A 38 -2.92 8.82 9.29
N LEU A 39 -1.62 8.51 9.19
CA LEU A 39 -0.75 8.33 10.36
C LEU A 39 -0.58 9.64 11.13
N THR A 40 -0.37 10.76 10.44
CA THR A 40 -0.21 12.07 11.08
C THR A 40 -1.49 12.48 11.82
N GLU A 41 -2.66 12.27 11.22
CA GLU A 41 -3.93 12.51 11.90
C GLU A 41 -4.07 11.59 13.11
N PHE A 42 -3.74 10.30 12.97
CA PHE A 42 -3.76 9.38 14.09
C PHE A 42 -2.87 9.84 15.25
N VAL A 43 -1.64 10.29 14.98
CA VAL A 43 -0.74 10.84 16.01
C VAL A 43 -1.31 12.10 16.66
N ARG A 44 -1.93 12.99 15.88
CA ARG A 44 -2.61 14.19 16.41
C ARG A 44 -3.71 13.81 17.40
N LEU A 45 -4.53 12.82 17.05
CA LEU A 45 -5.60 12.30 17.90
C LEU A 45 -5.08 11.66 19.18
N LEU A 46 -4.00 10.88 19.10
CA LEU A 46 -3.37 10.30 20.30
C LEU A 46 -2.89 11.38 21.28
N ILE A 47 -2.37 12.50 20.76
CA ILE A 47 -1.94 13.64 21.58
C ILE A 47 -3.16 14.33 22.22
N ASP A 48 -4.19 14.64 21.42
CA ASP A 48 -5.42 15.29 21.89
C ASP A 48 -6.13 14.49 22.99
N ASP A 49 -6.18 13.17 22.82
CA ASP A 49 -6.88 12.26 23.71
C ASP A 49 -6.01 11.82 24.91
N GLU A 50 -4.77 12.33 25.01
CA GLU A 50 -3.75 11.93 25.99
C GLU A 50 -3.56 10.40 26.07
N ALA A 51 -3.69 9.73 24.92
CA ALA A 51 -3.77 8.29 24.83
C ALA A 51 -2.39 7.64 25.06
N ALA A 52 -2.36 6.57 25.87
CA ALA A 52 -1.16 5.81 26.17
C ALA A 52 -1.34 4.32 25.85
N GLY A 53 -0.31 3.70 25.29
CA GLY A 53 -0.32 2.27 24.97
C GLY A 53 0.36 1.94 23.64
N VAL A 54 0.11 0.72 23.17
CA VAL A 54 0.57 0.24 21.87
C VAL A 54 -0.61 0.31 20.89
N PHE A 55 -0.40 1.03 19.79
CA PHE A 55 -1.41 1.20 18.75
C PHE A 55 -0.92 0.63 17.43
N CYS A 56 -1.83 0.00 16.68
CA CYS A 56 -1.54 -0.58 15.37
C CYS A 56 -2.45 0.05 14.31
N PRO A 57 -2.22 1.32 13.89
CA PRO A 57 -3.06 1.99 12.91
C PRO A 57 -2.85 1.45 11.49
N GLN A 58 -3.94 1.33 10.73
CA GLN A 58 -3.93 0.97 9.30
C GLN A 58 -5.03 1.71 8.54
N ASN A 59 -4.92 1.79 7.21
CA ASN A 59 -5.98 2.30 6.35
C ASN A 59 -7.26 1.46 6.47
N ASN A 60 -8.41 1.99 6.06
CA ASN A 60 -9.71 1.31 6.18
C ASN A 60 -9.86 0.05 5.30
N GLU A 61 -8.93 -0.19 4.39
CA GLU A 61 -8.92 -1.31 3.47
C GLU A 61 -7.62 -2.12 3.51
N TYR A 62 -7.74 -3.44 3.40
CA TYR A 62 -6.58 -4.27 3.07
C TYR A 62 -6.20 -4.02 1.63
N THR A 63 -4.98 -3.57 1.41
CA THR A 63 -4.53 -3.25 0.06
C THR A 63 -3.89 -4.47 -0.60
N ASN A 64 -4.34 -4.76 -1.82
CA ASN A 64 -3.67 -5.69 -2.72
C ASN A 64 -2.52 -4.97 -3.46
N THR A 65 -1.38 -5.63 -3.64
CA THR A 65 -0.24 -5.04 -4.36
C THR A 65 -0.59 -4.72 -5.82
N SER A 66 -1.40 -5.56 -6.48
CA SER A 66 -1.86 -5.32 -7.86
C SER A 66 -2.76 -4.09 -7.92
N ASP A 67 -3.72 -3.95 -7.00
CA ASP A 67 -4.60 -2.77 -6.95
C ASP A 67 -3.77 -1.50 -6.76
N MET A 68 -2.75 -1.54 -5.89
CA MET A 68 -1.83 -0.44 -5.70
C MET A 68 -1.07 -0.06 -6.98
N VAL A 69 -0.51 -1.06 -7.69
CA VAL A 69 0.15 -0.82 -8.98
C VAL A 69 -0.82 -0.25 -10.02
N ASN A 70 -2.06 -0.73 -10.04
CA ASN A 70 -3.10 -0.21 -10.94
C ASN A 70 -3.36 1.27 -10.68
N TRP A 71 -3.63 1.63 -9.43
CA TRP A 71 -3.90 3.01 -9.03
C TRP A 71 -2.71 3.93 -9.30
N ILE A 72 -1.47 3.46 -9.10
CA ILE A 72 -0.28 4.25 -9.45
C ILE A 72 -0.20 4.48 -10.97
N ALA A 73 -0.47 3.46 -11.78
CA ALA A 73 -0.49 3.61 -13.25
C ALA A 73 -1.55 4.65 -13.67
N HIS A 74 -2.77 4.54 -13.12
CA HIS A 74 -3.86 5.49 -13.35
C HIS A 74 -3.49 6.92 -12.94
N ALA A 75 -2.89 7.10 -11.76
CA ALA A 75 -2.42 8.41 -11.28
C ALA A 75 -1.37 9.05 -12.21
N ASN A 76 -0.63 8.24 -12.97
CA ASN A 76 0.34 8.69 -13.97
C ASN A 76 -0.22 8.70 -15.40
N GLY A 77 -1.54 8.67 -15.58
CA GLY A 77 -2.20 8.75 -16.88
C GLY A 77 -2.01 7.51 -17.76
N ARG A 78 -1.71 6.35 -17.17
CA ARG A 78 -1.49 5.08 -17.87
C ARG A 78 -2.54 4.05 -17.46
N GLY A 79 -2.94 3.21 -18.41
CA GLY A 79 -3.65 1.97 -18.11
C GLY A 79 -2.66 0.82 -18.02
N ILE A 80 -2.87 -0.11 -17.09
CA ILE A 80 -2.09 -1.34 -17.00
C ILE A 80 -3.02 -2.55 -17.07
N LEU A 81 -2.71 -3.52 -17.93
CA LEU A 81 -3.51 -4.72 -18.06
C LEU A 81 -3.12 -5.73 -16.98
N MET A 82 -4.05 -6.04 -16.09
CA MET A 82 -3.87 -7.06 -15.06
C MET A 82 -4.12 -8.45 -15.62
N VAL A 83 -3.10 -9.31 -15.65
CA VAL A 83 -3.20 -10.66 -16.20
C VAL A 83 -3.17 -11.70 -15.08
N ARG A 84 -4.22 -12.51 -15.00
CA ARG A 84 -4.37 -13.60 -14.03
C ARG A 84 -3.66 -14.86 -14.54
N GLY A 85 -3.26 -15.74 -13.62
CA GLY A 85 -2.65 -17.03 -13.95
C GLY A 85 -1.12 -17.03 -14.05
N PHE A 86 -0.45 -15.88 -13.92
CA PHE A 86 1.02 -15.77 -13.90
C PHE A 86 1.64 -15.88 -12.49
N THR A 87 0.88 -16.35 -11.50
CA THR A 87 1.36 -16.56 -10.13
C THR A 87 2.51 -17.56 -10.04
N TRP A 88 2.61 -18.50 -10.97
CA TRP A 88 3.73 -19.44 -11.05
C TRP A 88 5.06 -18.75 -11.43
N ALA A 89 5.02 -17.77 -12.33
CA ALA A 89 6.21 -17.01 -12.74
C ALA A 89 6.74 -16.18 -11.57
N LEU A 90 5.85 -15.61 -10.76
CA LEU A 90 6.22 -14.94 -9.52
C LEU A 90 6.82 -15.90 -8.50
N LYS A 91 6.29 -17.12 -8.35
CA LYS A 91 6.90 -18.16 -7.51
C LYS A 91 8.32 -18.51 -7.96
N LEU A 92 8.59 -18.50 -9.27
CA LEU A 92 9.93 -18.74 -9.80
C LEU A 92 10.87 -17.54 -9.54
N LEU A 93 10.38 -16.32 -9.76
CA LEU A 93 11.12 -15.07 -9.50
C LEU A 93 11.43 -14.83 -8.02
N ARG A 94 10.65 -15.40 -7.10
CA ARG A 94 10.95 -15.37 -5.65
C ARG A 94 12.31 -15.97 -5.32
N PHE A 95 12.73 -17.01 -6.05
CA PHE A 95 14.06 -17.62 -5.87
C PHE A 95 15.20 -16.72 -6.40
N ALA A 96 14.90 -15.82 -7.34
CA ALA A 96 15.89 -14.93 -7.93
C ALA A 96 16.12 -13.65 -7.10
N SER A 97 15.16 -13.21 -6.28
CA SER A 97 15.35 -12.00 -5.46
C SER A 97 14.44 -11.98 -4.21
N PRO A 98 15.03 -11.82 -3.00
CA PRO A 98 14.27 -11.62 -1.76
C PRO A 98 13.36 -10.38 -1.78
N ALA A 99 13.66 -9.39 -2.62
CA ALA A 99 12.85 -8.18 -2.76
C ALA A 99 11.46 -8.46 -3.37
N VAL A 100 11.35 -9.47 -4.23
CA VAL A 100 10.08 -9.92 -4.80
C VAL A 100 9.18 -10.44 -3.68
N ASP A 101 9.74 -11.23 -2.77
CA ASP A 101 8.98 -11.82 -1.67
C ASP A 101 8.46 -10.74 -0.70
N LYS A 102 9.27 -9.71 -0.43
CA LYS A 102 8.89 -8.58 0.43
C LYS A 102 7.83 -7.66 -0.19
N ALA A 103 7.77 -7.58 -1.52
CA ALA A 103 6.82 -6.75 -2.25
C ALA A 103 5.47 -7.45 -2.47
N PHE A 104 5.49 -8.76 -2.73
CA PHE A 104 4.33 -9.55 -3.14
C PHE A 104 3.82 -10.53 -2.08
N GLY A 105 4.54 -10.68 -0.95
CA GLY A 105 4.06 -11.41 0.21
C GLY A 105 2.80 -10.78 0.83
N SER A 106 2.03 -11.60 1.55
CA SER A 106 0.93 -11.13 2.39
C SER A 106 1.48 -10.80 3.76
N LEU A 107 1.26 -9.57 4.23
CA LEU A 107 1.62 -9.15 5.59
C LEU A 107 0.57 -8.15 6.06
N CYS A 108 -0.41 -8.67 6.77
CA CYS A 108 -1.51 -7.93 7.37
C CYS A 108 -1.69 -8.38 8.82
N TYR A 109 -2.22 -7.49 9.64
CA TYR A 109 -2.69 -7.78 10.98
C TYR A 109 -4.16 -7.37 11.05
N ASP A 110 -4.88 -7.90 12.04
CA ASP A 110 -6.34 -7.76 12.13
C ASP A 110 -6.79 -6.29 12.26
N PHE A 111 -7.90 -5.92 11.60
CA PHE A 111 -8.54 -4.61 11.73
C PHE A 111 -8.95 -4.29 13.16
N ALA A 112 -9.26 -5.30 13.97
CA ALA A 112 -9.57 -5.11 15.39
C ALA A 112 -8.44 -4.40 16.15
N LEU A 113 -7.17 -4.57 15.74
CA LEU A 113 -6.01 -3.91 16.36
C LEU A 113 -5.87 -2.44 15.98
N SER A 114 -6.60 -1.99 14.95
CA SER A 114 -6.59 -0.63 14.44
C SER A 114 -7.81 0.18 14.86
N ALA A 115 -8.70 -0.44 15.63
CA ALA A 115 -9.88 0.21 16.17
C ALA A 115 -9.46 1.39 17.07
N TYR A 116 -10.02 2.56 16.78
CA TYR A 116 -9.85 3.76 17.56
C TYR A 116 -11.19 4.48 17.68
N SER A 117 -11.40 5.24 18.75
CA SER A 117 -12.67 5.91 19.03
C SER A 117 -13.01 7.00 18.00
N ARG A 118 -11.98 7.54 17.33
CA ARG A 118 -12.08 8.60 16.33
C ARG A 118 -11.55 8.10 15.00
N ASP A 119 -12.21 8.49 13.90
CA ASP A 119 -11.72 8.17 12.57
C ASP A 119 -10.49 9.02 12.23
N TYR A 120 -9.39 8.34 11.88
CA TYR A 120 -8.13 8.94 11.49
C TYR A 120 -7.80 8.73 10.00
N CYS A 121 -8.62 7.94 9.29
CA CYS A 121 -8.42 7.64 7.88
C CYS A 121 -8.99 8.76 7.01
N VAL A 122 -8.32 9.93 7.04
CA VAL A 122 -8.72 11.14 6.32
C VAL A 122 -8.58 11.05 4.80
N LYS A 123 -7.85 10.05 4.29
CA LYS A 123 -7.66 9.78 2.86
C LYS A 123 -7.95 8.32 2.53
N THR A 124 -8.67 8.11 1.42
CA THR A 124 -8.82 6.78 0.81
C THR A 124 -7.53 6.33 0.12
N LEU A 125 -7.39 5.04 -0.22
CA LEU A 125 -6.27 4.54 -1.01
C LEU A 125 -6.11 5.28 -2.35
N GLU A 126 -7.21 5.55 -3.04
CA GLU A 126 -7.16 6.29 -4.32
C GLU A 126 -6.60 7.70 -4.13
N GLN A 127 -7.16 8.46 -3.18
CA GLN A 127 -6.73 9.84 -2.91
C GLN A 127 -5.26 9.91 -2.50
N SER A 128 -4.85 9.04 -1.58
CA SER A 128 -3.48 8.98 -1.09
C SER A 128 -2.47 8.58 -2.16
N ILE A 129 -2.83 7.69 -3.10
CA ILE A 129 -1.97 7.37 -4.25
C ILE A 129 -1.88 8.56 -5.21
N LEU A 130 -3.00 9.21 -5.53
CA LEU A 130 -2.99 10.40 -6.38
C LEU A 130 -2.10 11.50 -5.80
N GLU A 131 -2.19 11.77 -4.51
CA GLU A 131 -1.34 12.76 -3.81
C GLU A 131 0.13 12.36 -3.78
N THR A 132 0.41 11.07 -3.56
CA THR A 132 1.79 10.55 -3.56
C THR A 132 2.47 10.70 -4.93
N GLU A 133 1.70 10.52 -6.01
CA GLU A 133 2.20 10.55 -7.39
C GLU A 133 2.17 11.94 -8.04
N ARG A 134 1.52 12.94 -7.41
CA ARG A 134 1.59 14.34 -7.86
C ARG A 134 3.03 14.86 -7.75
N THR A 135 3.64 15.13 -8.89
CA THR A 135 4.96 15.79 -9.02
C THR A 135 4.93 17.17 -8.36
#